data_AF-A0A352PLZ6-F1
#
_entry.id   AF-A0A352PLZ6-F1
#
_cell.length_a   1.000
_cell.length_b   1.000
_cell.length_c   1.000
_cell.angle_alpha   90.00
_cell.angle_beta   90.00
_cell.angle_gamma   90.00
#
_symmetry.space_group_name_H-M   'P 1'
#
loop_
_entity.id
_entity.type
_entity.pdbx_description
1 polymer ?
#
loop_
_entity_poly.entity_id
_entity_poly.type
_entity_poly.pdbx_seq_one_letter_code
_entity_poly.pdbx_strand_id
1 'polypeptide(L)'
;MIEETIKCKNCGATIDLSKAKDGVVECEYCGSIFTIPKKETSTEALSFLHQGEHDLDTCRFDDAYTAYSKAAEYDSNEPEAYFGMSLAEFKVQYIKDKIIKKDEITKKIKTTDHLQPICYSFIEKEFSKNKNYLHALELATDKQKTEYEKKAKEIDDIRKKFIELKESGLDFDTFICVKVSKLDDEQTDSSRKNWTQDAYNADSIYDLLKREGYSPFFSEREVKGRTGVDYEALILYALYTSETMLVVCSNEEYLNTPWVKNEYTRFKELVNNKDKENDSLTIVFDGTPIERLPGSIGKIQGIDYSRRAADFEIVNFVKNHTPLARAKREEERRKKEEEAEQFRKQIEEQKKVQQDLEKKINNLNTSNVNGGTSTIGTLLTRANQEMEVRNFTKAEKFFETVLERAPENGEAWWGKFLCDFKVLSEDEILNIINDQTLKNV
;
A
#
# COMPACT_ATOMS: atom_id res chain seq x y z
N MET A 1 -25.89 -1.95 -40.99
CA MET A 1 -26.74 -2.96 -40.34
C MET A 1 -25.86 -3.66 -39.34
N ILE A 2 -25.84 -3.21 -38.09
CA ILE A 2 -25.10 -3.91 -37.05
C ILE A 2 -26.10 -4.86 -36.41
N GLU A 3 -25.95 -6.16 -36.66
CA GLU A 3 -26.63 -7.18 -35.87
C GLU A 3 -25.99 -7.20 -34.47
N GLU A 4 -26.29 -6.18 -33.66
CA GLU A 4 -25.75 -6.06 -32.30
C GLU A 4 -26.58 -6.91 -31.35
N THR A 5 -26.26 -8.20 -31.34
CA THR A 5 -26.72 -9.08 -30.27
C THR A 5 -25.96 -8.76 -28.98
N ILE A 6 -26.58 -8.05 -28.04
CA ILE A 6 -25.99 -7.82 -26.72
C ILE A 6 -26.24 -9.03 -25.81
N LYS A 7 -25.32 -9.29 -24.88
CA LYS A 7 -25.49 -10.32 -23.85
C LYS A 7 -26.08 -9.70 -22.59
N CYS A 8 -27.09 -10.37 -22.04
CA CYS A 8 -27.65 -9.99 -20.74
C CYS A 8 -26.58 -10.09 -19.66
N LYS A 9 -26.24 -8.98 -19.01
CA LYS A 9 -25.29 -8.95 -17.89
C LYS A 9 -25.71 -9.83 -16.71
N ASN A 10 -27.01 -10.11 -16.61
CA ASN A 10 -27.56 -10.88 -15.53
C ASN A 10 -27.46 -12.39 -15.81
N CYS A 11 -28.07 -12.90 -16.88
CA CYS A 11 -28.12 -14.35 -17.16
C CYS A 11 -27.22 -14.84 -18.31
N GLY A 12 -26.54 -13.94 -19.02
CA GLY A 12 -25.68 -14.28 -20.17
C GLY A 12 -26.43 -14.64 -21.47
N ALA A 13 -27.77 -14.63 -21.46
CA ALA A 13 -28.56 -14.88 -22.66
C ALA A 13 -28.40 -13.75 -23.68
N THR A 14 -28.51 -14.06 -24.97
CA THR A 14 -28.57 -13.03 -26.01
C THR A 14 -29.88 -12.25 -25.89
N ILE A 15 -29.79 -10.92 -25.94
CA ILE A 15 -30.92 -10.01 -25.97
C ILE A 15 -31.17 -9.58 -27.41
N ASP A 16 -32.43 -9.65 -27.83
CA ASP A 16 -32.89 -9.17 -29.13
C ASP A 16 -33.18 -7.67 -29.05
N LEU A 17 -32.24 -6.85 -29.54
CA LEU A 17 -32.39 -5.39 -29.58
C LEU A 17 -33.55 -4.91 -30.46
N SER A 18 -34.10 -5.74 -31.36
CA SER A 18 -35.27 -5.35 -32.15
C SER A 18 -36.52 -5.13 -31.28
N LYS A 19 -36.54 -5.73 -30.09
CA LYS A 19 -37.60 -5.57 -29.08
C LYS A 19 -37.38 -4.37 -28.17
N ALA A 20 -36.27 -3.65 -28.31
CA ALA A 20 -36.02 -2.46 -27.53
C ALA A 20 -37.03 -1.37 -27.87
N LYS A 21 -37.63 -0.78 -26.83
CA LYS A 21 -38.68 0.22 -26.96
C LYS A 21 -38.44 1.34 -25.95
N ASP A 22 -38.46 2.57 -26.46
CA ASP A 22 -38.27 3.79 -25.66
C ASP A 22 -36.97 3.75 -24.83
N GLY A 23 -35.85 3.36 -25.45
CA GLY A 23 -34.53 3.36 -24.80
C GLY A 23 -34.32 2.27 -23.72
N VAL A 24 -35.20 1.27 -23.65
CA VAL A 24 -35.03 0.11 -22.77
C VAL A 24 -35.27 -1.21 -23.49
N VAL A 25 -34.67 -2.28 -22.98
CA VAL A 25 -34.86 -3.66 -23.44
C VAL A 25 -34.99 -4.62 -22.26
N GLU A 26 -35.93 -5.55 -22.35
CA GLU A 26 -36.13 -6.60 -21.35
C GLU A 26 -35.53 -7.92 -21.84
N CYS A 27 -34.79 -8.60 -20.97
CA CYS A 27 -34.27 -9.92 -21.25
C CYS A 27 -35.36 -10.99 -21.09
N GLU A 28 -35.71 -11.68 -22.18
CA GLU A 28 -36.79 -12.69 -22.20
C GLU A 28 -36.55 -13.90 -21.30
N TYR A 29 -35.29 -14.15 -20.91
CA TYR A 29 -34.91 -15.31 -20.10
C TYR A 29 -35.00 -15.03 -18.58
N CYS A 30 -34.61 -13.84 -18.14
CA CYS A 30 -34.54 -13.49 -16.72
C CYS A 30 -35.44 -12.32 -16.31
N GLY A 31 -36.09 -11.65 -17.26
CA GLY A 31 -36.96 -10.49 -17.03
C GLY A 31 -36.23 -9.22 -16.59
N SER A 32 -34.89 -9.19 -16.68
CA SER A 32 -34.12 -7.99 -16.32
C SER A 32 -34.25 -6.93 -17.39
N ILE A 33 -34.47 -5.68 -16.96
CA ILE A 33 -34.61 -4.51 -17.83
C ILE A 33 -33.26 -3.79 -17.88
N PHE A 34 -32.84 -3.42 -19.09
CA PHE A 34 -31.63 -2.67 -19.35
C PHE A 34 -31.99 -1.40 -20.11
N THR A 35 -31.33 -0.30 -19.75
CA THR A 35 -31.37 0.93 -20.54
C THR A 35 -30.35 0.80 -21.67
N ILE A 36 -30.65 1.38 -22.83
CA ILE A 36 -29.78 1.35 -24.01
C ILE A 36 -29.62 2.77 -24.58
N PRO A 37 -28.51 3.05 -25.28
CA PRO A 37 -28.33 4.31 -25.98
C PRO A 37 -29.46 4.61 -26.96
N LYS A 38 -29.65 5.90 -27.28
CA LYS A 38 -30.64 6.30 -28.29
C LYS A 38 -30.26 5.74 -29.67
N LYS A 39 -31.26 5.62 -30.56
CA LYS A 39 -31.03 5.03 -31.91
C LYS A 39 -30.19 5.95 -32.80
N GLU A 40 -30.28 7.24 -32.55
CA GLU A 40 -29.61 8.33 -33.25
C GLU A 40 -28.20 8.62 -32.71
N THR A 41 -27.77 7.94 -31.62
CA THR A 41 -26.47 8.14 -30.99
C THR A 41 -25.34 7.86 -31.98
N SER A 42 -24.39 8.78 -32.06
CA SER A 42 -23.26 8.68 -32.99
C SER A 42 -22.37 7.46 -32.68
N THR A 43 -21.71 6.92 -33.71
CA THR A 43 -20.77 5.79 -33.56
C THR A 43 -19.64 6.13 -32.57
N GLU A 44 -19.15 7.37 -32.60
CA GLU A 44 -18.14 7.87 -31.69
C GLU A 44 -18.65 7.90 -30.25
N ALA A 45 -19.85 8.44 -30.01
CA ALA A 45 -20.46 8.42 -28.68
C ALA A 45 -20.67 6.98 -28.18
N LEU A 46 -21.21 6.08 -29.00
CA LEU A 46 -21.39 4.66 -28.67
C LEU A 46 -20.08 3.97 -28.24
N SER A 47 -18.98 4.24 -28.96
CA SER A 47 -17.66 3.70 -28.61
C SER A 47 -17.22 4.15 -27.21
N PHE A 48 -17.40 5.44 -26.89
CA PHE A 48 -17.08 5.97 -25.57
C PHE A 48 -18.02 5.47 -24.46
N LEU A 49 -19.30 5.23 -24.76
CA LEU A 49 -20.23 4.60 -23.81
C LEU A 49 -19.77 3.17 -23.46
N HIS A 50 -19.41 2.37 -24.45
CA HIS A 50 -18.89 1.01 -24.21
C HIS A 50 -17.58 1.02 -23.43
N GLN A 51 -16.69 1.98 -23.71
CA GLN A 51 -15.47 2.17 -22.96
C GLN A 51 -15.76 2.54 -21.49
N GLY A 52 -16.64 3.51 -21.26
CA GLY A 52 -17.04 3.92 -19.91
C GLY A 52 -17.69 2.80 -19.12
N GLU A 53 -18.52 1.98 -19.77
CA GLU A 53 -19.14 0.80 -19.17
C GLU A 53 -18.09 -0.25 -18.77
N HIS A 54 -17.12 -0.51 -19.65
CA HIS A 54 -15.99 -1.40 -19.34
C HIS A 54 -15.14 -0.87 -18.18
N ASP A 55 -14.91 0.44 -18.12
CA ASP A 55 -14.16 1.08 -17.04
C ASP A 55 -14.92 1.01 -15.71
N LEU A 56 -16.25 1.17 -15.69
CA LEU A 56 -17.08 0.89 -14.50
C LEU A 56 -17.00 -0.58 -14.08
N ASP A 57 -17.13 -1.51 -15.02
CA ASP A 57 -17.07 -2.95 -14.77
C ASP A 57 -15.69 -3.39 -14.25
N THR A 58 -14.66 -2.56 -14.42
CA THR A 58 -13.29 -2.78 -13.92
C THR A 58 -12.87 -1.79 -12.82
N CYS A 59 -13.81 -1.02 -12.30
CA CYS A 59 -13.65 -0.08 -11.18
C CYS A 59 -12.64 1.05 -11.44
N ARG A 60 -12.41 1.40 -12.72
CA ARG A 60 -11.62 2.57 -13.13
C ARG A 60 -12.52 3.79 -13.24
N PHE A 61 -12.98 4.30 -12.09
CA PHE A 61 -14.03 5.32 -12.05
C PHE A 61 -13.63 6.66 -12.72
N ASP A 62 -12.39 7.11 -12.57
CA ASP A 62 -11.93 8.35 -13.21
C ASP A 62 -11.86 8.22 -14.75
N ASP A 63 -11.40 7.06 -15.24
CA ASP A 63 -11.37 6.74 -16.67
C ASP A 63 -12.80 6.60 -17.21
N ALA A 64 -13.69 5.95 -16.46
CA ALA A 64 -15.10 5.83 -16.80
C ALA A 64 -15.77 7.21 -16.93
N TYR A 65 -15.56 8.10 -15.96
CA TYR A 65 -16.07 9.47 -16.01
C TYR A 65 -15.56 10.18 -17.28
N THR A 66 -14.27 10.06 -17.58
CA THR A 66 -13.66 10.67 -18.76
C THR A 66 -14.26 10.12 -20.06
N ALA A 67 -14.48 8.81 -20.15
CA ALA A 67 -15.09 8.19 -21.31
C ALA A 67 -16.54 8.67 -21.50
N TYR A 68 -17.35 8.67 -20.44
CA TYR A 68 -18.72 9.17 -20.51
C TYR A 68 -18.81 10.67 -20.81
N SER A 69 -17.89 11.49 -20.28
CA SER A 69 -17.80 12.91 -20.62
C SER A 69 -17.54 13.11 -22.12
N LYS A 70 -16.64 12.31 -22.71
CA LYS A 70 -16.42 12.34 -24.17
C LYS A 70 -17.65 11.88 -24.94
N ALA A 71 -18.35 10.85 -24.48
CA ALA A 71 -19.61 10.44 -25.11
C ALA A 71 -20.63 11.61 -25.15
N ALA A 72 -20.76 12.38 -24.07
CA ALA A 72 -21.61 13.57 -24.00
C ALA A 72 -21.12 14.74 -24.89
N GLU A 73 -19.81 14.85 -25.14
CA GLU A 73 -19.28 15.84 -26.10
C GLU A 73 -19.66 15.49 -27.55
N TYR A 74 -19.65 14.20 -27.90
CA TYR A 74 -20.06 13.71 -29.22
C TYR A 74 -21.58 13.69 -29.39
N ASP A 75 -22.33 13.47 -28.32
CA ASP A 75 -23.79 13.55 -28.31
C ASP A 75 -24.31 14.08 -26.96
N SER A 76 -24.56 15.39 -26.93
CA SER A 76 -25.08 16.08 -25.74
C SER A 76 -26.52 15.67 -25.36
N ASN A 77 -27.22 14.91 -26.21
CA ASN A 77 -28.58 14.45 -25.93
C ASN A 77 -28.63 12.99 -25.48
N GLU A 78 -27.49 12.32 -25.31
CA GLU A 78 -27.41 10.91 -24.89
C GLU A 78 -27.51 10.77 -23.36
N PRO A 79 -28.65 10.31 -22.80
CA PRO A 79 -28.82 10.16 -21.37
C PRO A 79 -27.86 9.15 -20.71
N GLU A 80 -27.44 8.08 -21.40
CA GLU A 80 -26.53 7.06 -20.86
C GLU A 80 -25.16 7.67 -20.50
N ALA A 81 -24.71 8.68 -21.24
CA ALA A 81 -23.45 9.38 -20.95
C ALA A 81 -23.53 10.09 -19.60
N TYR A 82 -24.59 10.84 -19.35
CA TYR A 82 -24.77 11.57 -18.10
C TYR A 82 -25.06 10.65 -16.90
N PHE A 83 -25.84 9.59 -17.12
CA PHE A 83 -26.06 8.59 -16.07
C PHE A 83 -24.75 7.85 -15.74
N GLY A 84 -23.97 7.46 -16.73
CA GLY A 84 -22.64 6.87 -16.56
C GLY A 84 -21.67 7.76 -15.79
N MET A 85 -21.62 9.06 -16.10
CA MET A 85 -20.85 10.05 -15.32
C MET A 85 -21.28 10.08 -13.85
N SER A 86 -22.58 10.01 -13.57
CA SER A 86 -23.07 10.01 -12.18
C SER A 86 -22.67 8.73 -11.42
N LEU A 87 -22.71 7.56 -12.06
CA LEU A 87 -22.23 6.31 -11.47
C LEU A 87 -20.73 6.36 -11.19
N ALA A 88 -19.94 6.89 -12.13
CA ALA A 88 -18.51 7.04 -11.99
C ALA A 88 -18.13 8.01 -10.85
N GLU A 89 -18.79 9.19 -10.79
CA GLU A 89 -18.60 10.17 -9.72
C GLU A 89 -18.94 9.59 -8.33
N PHE A 90 -19.97 8.73 -8.27
CA PHE A 90 -20.37 8.04 -7.05
C PHE A 90 -19.64 6.71 -6.80
N LYS A 91 -18.68 6.35 -7.66
CA LYS A 91 -17.92 5.10 -7.60
C LYS A 91 -18.80 3.85 -7.44
N VAL A 92 -19.85 3.77 -8.26
CA VAL A 92 -20.81 2.66 -8.23
C VAL A 92 -20.53 1.68 -9.36
N GLN A 93 -20.37 0.41 -9.00
CA GLN A 93 -20.29 -0.71 -9.92
C GLN A 93 -21.52 -1.61 -9.74
N TYR A 94 -22.03 -2.20 -10.81
CA TYR A 94 -23.04 -3.25 -10.70
C TYR A 94 -22.40 -4.62 -10.83
N ILE A 95 -22.45 -5.41 -9.76
CA ILE A 95 -21.96 -6.79 -9.76
C ILE A 95 -23.14 -7.75 -9.81
N LYS A 96 -22.95 -8.85 -10.55
CA LYS A 96 -23.90 -9.96 -10.58
C LYS A 96 -23.91 -10.67 -9.22
N ASP A 97 -25.05 -10.59 -8.54
CA ASP A 97 -25.34 -11.34 -7.32
C ASP A 97 -26.38 -12.45 -7.58
N LYS A 98 -26.24 -13.57 -6.88
CA LYS A 98 -27.19 -14.69 -6.94
C LYS A 98 -28.15 -14.58 -5.76
N ILE A 99 -29.35 -14.06 -6.01
CA ILE A 99 -30.40 -14.07 -5.00
C ILE A 99 -31.04 -15.45 -4.98
N ILE A 100 -30.82 -16.17 -3.88
CA ILE A 100 -31.45 -17.44 -3.60
C ILE A 100 -32.74 -17.17 -2.82
N LYS A 101 -33.90 -17.25 -3.48
CA LYS A 101 -35.20 -17.19 -2.81
C LYS A 101 -35.79 -18.59 -2.70
N LYS A 102 -36.22 -18.96 -1.49
CA LYS A 102 -37.06 -20.13 -1.31
C LYS A 102 -38.49 -19.72 -1.59
N ASP A 103 -39.07 -20.27 -2.65
CA ASP A 103 -40.47 -20.07 -2.96
C ASP A 103 -41.30 -20.65 -1.80
N GLU A 104 -42.09 -19.81 -1.13
CA GLU A 104 -42.80 -20.19 0.10
C GLU A 104 -43.84 -21.30 -0.14
N ILE A 105 -44.37 -21.39 -1.36
CA ILE A 105 -45.46 -22.30 -1.73
C ILE A 105 -44.88 -23.65 -2.18
N THR A 106 -43.97 -23.62 -3.15
CA THR A 106 -43.39 -24.82 -3.75
C THR A 106 -42.21 -25.38 -2.96
N LYS A 107 -41.70 -24.61 -1.99
CA LYS A 107 -40.47 -24.85 -1.22
C LYS A 107 -39.22 -25.03 -2.10
N LYS A 108 -39.33 -24.78 -3.40
CA LYS A 108 -38.21 -24.85 -4.34
C LYS A 108 -37.32 -23.64 -4.17
N ILE A 109 -36.03 -23.86 -4.32
CA ILE A 109 -35.05 -22.80 -4.37
C ILE A 109 -35.09 -22.22 -5.79
N LYS A 110 -35.46 -20.94 -5.91
CA LYS A 110 -35.33 -20.16 -7.13
C LYS A 110 -34.12 -19.26 -6.97
N THR A 111 -33.09 -19.53 -7.76
CA THR A 111 -31.93 -18.65 -7.88
C THR A 111 -32.20 -17.68 -9.02
N THR A 112 -32.27 -16.39 -8.71
CA THR A 112 -32.35 -15.33 -9.71
C THR A 112 -31.09 -14.50 -9.61
N ASP A 113 -30.44 -14.32 -10.75
CA ASP A 113 -29.37 -13.34 -10.84
C ASP A 113 -29.97 -11.93 -10.65
N HIS A 114 -29.24 -11.04 -10.00
CA HIS A 114 -29.60 -9.63 -9.81
C HIS A 114 -28.33 -8.78 -9.94
N LEU A 115 -28.43 -7.61 -10.57
CA LEU A 115 -27.36 -6.64 -10.58
C LEU A 115 -27.44 -5.80 -9.30
N GLN A 116 -26.56 -6.09 -8.36
CA GLN A 116 -26.45 -5.39 -7.10
C GLN A 116 -25.56 -4.14 -7.31
N PRO A 117 -26.02 -2.92 -6.96
CA PRO A 117 -25.13 -1.78 -6.87
C PRO A 117 -24.15 -1.98 -5.71
N ILE A 118 -22.87 -1.80 -6.00
CA ILE A 118 -21.75 -1.84 -5.07
C ILE A 118 -21.14 -0.45 -5.03
N CYS A 119 -21.20 0.20 -3.86
CA CYS A 119 -20.65 1.54 -3.66
C CYS A 119 -19.22 1.42 -3.12
N TYR A 120 -18.22 1.83 -3.89
CA TYR A 120 -16.81 1.65 -3.49
C TYR A 120 -16.38 2.57 -2.35
N SER A 121 -17.05 3.71 -2.18
CA SER A 121 -16.76 4.67 -1.13
C SER A 121 -18.06 5.25 -0.57
N PHE A 122 -18.04 5.64 0.70
CA PHE A 122 -19.14 6.40 1.27
C PHE A 122 -19.10 7.85 0.78
N ILE A 123 -20.19 8.30 0.17
CA ILE A 123 -20.39 9.66 -0.28
C ILE A 123 -21.61 10.23 0.44
N GLU A 124 -21.41 11.34 1.15
CA GLU A 124 -22.45 11.95 1.98
C GLU A 124 -23.59 12.59 1.18
N LYS A 125 -23.32 12.98 -0.07
CA LYS A 125 -24.32 13.58 -0.97
C LYS A 125 -25.28 12.51 -1.48
N GLU A 126 -26.52 12.90 -1.75
CA GLU A 126 -27.51 12.06 -2.43
C GLU A 126 -27.17 11.90 -3.92
N PHE A 127 -27.22 10.67 -4.41
CA PHE A 127 -27.09 10.34 -5.82
C PHE A 127 -28.17 11.02 -6.65
N SER A 128 -29.42 11.04 -6.16
CA SER A 128 -30.55 11.68 -6.84
C SER A 128 -30.43 13.21 -6.95
N LYS A 129 -29.46 13.83 -6.28
CA LYS A 129 -29.15 15.25 -6.38
C LYS A 129 -27.95 15.55 -7.28
N ASN A 130 -27.31 14.52 -7.84
CA ASN A 130 -26.18 14.70 -8.74
C ASN A 130 -26.62 15.44 -10.03
N LYS A 131 -25.78 16.38 -10.49
CA LYS A 131 -26.10 17.22 -11.66
C LYS A 131 -26.19 16.39 -12.95
N ASN A 132 -25.28 15.43 -13.13
CA ASN A 132 -25.27 14.56 -14.30
C ASN A 132 -26.48 13.60 -14.26
N TYR A 133 -26.82 13.07 -13.09
CA TYR A 133 -28.05 12.29 -12.92
C TYR A 133 -29.31 13.07 -13.32
N LEU A 134 -29.48 14.29 -12.79
CA LEU A 134 -30.63 15.13 -13.10
C LEU A 134 -30.71 15.45 -14.59
N HIS A 135 -29.56 15.72 -15.22
CA HIS A 135 -29.51 15.96 -16.66
C HIS A 135 -29.82 14.71 -17.48
N ALA A 136 -29.38 13.53 -17.03
CA ALA A 136 -29.78 12.26 -17.65
C ALA A 136 -31.31 12.08 -17.65
N LEU A 137 -31.99 12.44 -16.55
CA LEU A 137 -33.45 12.41 -16.48
C LEU A 137 -34.12 13.42 -17.42
N GLU A 138 -33.52 14.58 -17.68
CA GLU A 138 -34.06 15.56 -18.63
C GLU A 138 -34.08 14.99 -20.06
N LEU A 139 -33.02 14.27 -20.44
CA LEU A 139 -32.80 13.73 -21.78
C LEU A 139 -33.45 12.37 -22.04
N ALA A 140 -33.71 11.60 -20.99
CA ALA A 140 -34.22 10.24 -21.04
C ALA A 140 -35.67 10.14 -21.53
N THR A 141 -36.03 8.99 -22.09
CA THR A 141 -37.44 8.61 -22.29
C THR A 141 -38.11 8.29 -20.95
N ASP A 142 -39.45 8.24 -20.90
CA ASP A 142 -40.18 7.90 -19.67
C ASP A 142 -39.77 6.53 -19.08
N LYS A 143 -39.47 5.56 -19.94
CA LYS A 143 -39.00 4.23 -19.49
C LYS A 143 -37.57 4.25 -18.98
N GLN A 144 -36.66 4.97 -19.64
CA GLN A 144 -35.30 5.14 -19.14
C GLN A 144 -35.30 5.88 -17.80
N LYS A 145 -36.09 6.96 -17.66
CA LYS A 145 -36.25 7.70 -16.40
C LYS A 145 -36.65 6.77 -15.26
N THR A 146 -37.65 5.92 -15.50
CA THR A 146 -38.13 4.95 -14.49
C THR A 146 -37.00 4.05 -14.00
N GLU A 147 -36.16 3.52 -14.91
CA GLU A 147 -35.03 2.68 -14.53
C GLU A 147 -33.90 3.46 -13.83
N TYR A 148 -33.60 4.68 -14.27
CA TYR A 148 -32.61 5.54 -13.61
C TYR A 148 -33.06 5.95 -12.20
N GLU A 149 -34.32 6.32 -12.02
CA GLU A 149 -34.91 6.64 -10.72
C GLU A 149 -34.86 5.44 -9.77
N LYS A 150 -35.17 4.24 -10.27
CA LYS A 150 -35.05 3.02 -9.48
C LYS A 150 -33.61 2.78 -9.01
N LYS A 151 -32.64 2.84 -9.93
CA LYS A 151 -31.21 2.68 -9.61
C LYS A 151 -30.70 3.76 -8.65
N ALA A 152 -31.06 5.02 -8.88
CA ALA A 152 -30.71 6.14 -8.01
C ALA A 152 -31.26 5.95 -6.60
N LYS A 153 -32.52 5.50 -6.49
CA LYS A 153 -33.15 5.20 -5.21
C LYS A 153 -32.42 4.09 -4.47
N GLU A 154 -32.03 3.00 -5.14
CA GLU A 154 -31.28 1.91 -4.51
C GLU A 154 -29.94 2.42 -3.92
N ILE A 155 -29.22 3.28 -4.65
CA ILE A 155 -27.96 3.89 -4.18
C ILE A 155 -28.21 4.84 -3.00
N ASP A 156 -29.24 5.68 -3.07
CA ASP A 156 -29.60 6.60 -1.98
C ASP A 156 -30.08 5.86 -0.72
N ASP A 157 -30.80 4.73 -0.88
CA ASP A 157 -31.20 3.88 0.24
C ASP A 157 -29.95 3.25 0.91
N ILE A 158 -28.95 2.80 0.14
CA ILE A 158 -27.67 2.29 0.68
C ILE A 158 -26.99 3.36 1.53
N ARG A 159 -26.87 4.58 0.99
CA ARG A 159 -26.32 5.74 1.71
C ARG A 159 -27.10 6.02 2.99
N LYS A 160 -28.43 6.09 2.91
CA LYS A 160 -29.27 6.35 4.09
C LYS A 160 -29.04 5.28 5.15
N LYS A 161 -28.99 4.02 4.74
CA LYS A 161 -28.79 2.90 5.67
C LYS A 161 -27.40 2.93 6.32
N PHE A 162 -26.37 3.32 5.57
CA PHE A 162 -25.03 3.55 6.13
C PHE A 162 -25.07 4.63 7.23
N ILE A 163 -25.78 5.75 7.01
CA ILE A 163 -25.91 6.81 8.02
C ILE A 163 -26.65 6.29 9.26
N GLU A 164 -27.73 5.53 9.09
CA GLU A 164 -28.44 4.89 10.22
C GLU A 164 -27.52 3.95 11.03
N LEU A 165 -26.66 3.18 10.37
CA LEU A 165 -25.67 2.32 11.03
C LEU A 165 -24.65 3.16 11.81
N LYS A 166 -24.17 4.25 11.23
CA LYS A 166 -23.25 5.20 11.88
C LYS A 166 -23.86 5.81 13.14
N GLU A 167 -25.12 6.24 13.07
CA GLU A 167 -25.85 6.83 14.20
C GLU A 167 -26.18 5.81 15.30
N SER A 168 -26.27 4.52 14.95
CA SER A 168 -26.53 3.46 15.93
C SER A 168 -25.36 3.22 16.90
N GLY A 169 -24.17 3.72 16.59
CA GLY A 169 -22.95 3.45 17.35
C GLY A 169 -22.38 2.05 17.15
N LEU A 170 -22.89 1.29 16.17
CA LEU A 170 -22.29 0.04 15.73
C LEU A 170 -20.86 0.31 15.26
N ASP A 171 -19.89 -0.48 15.70
CA ASP A 171 -18.51 -0.33 15.30
C ASP A 171 -17.87 -1.70 15.07
N PHE A 172 -16.87 -1.75 14.22
CA PHE A 172 -16.13 -2.96 13.90
C PHE A 172 -14.64 -2.67 14.00
N ASP A 173 -13.89 -3.55 14.68
CA ASP A 173 -12.45 -3.43 14.81
C ASP A 173 -11.73 -4.02 13.59
N THR A 174 -12.29 -5.08 13.02
CA THR A 174 -11.67 -5.82 11.93
C THR A 174 -12.68 -6.43 10.97
N PHE A 175 -12.37 -6.38 9.68
CA PHE A 175 -13.14 -7.00 8.62
C PHE A 175 -12.54 -8.36 8.26
N ILE A 176 -13.34 -9.42 8.23
CA ILE A 176 -12.91 -10.76 7.79
C ILE A 176 -13.40 -11.00 6.37
N CYS A 177 -12.47 -10.96 5.42
CA CYS A 177 -12.68 -11.18 4.00
C CYS A 177 -12.35 -12.64 3.65
N VAL A 178 -13.32 -13.40 3.13
CA VAL A 178 -13.16 -14.84 2.87
C VAL A 178 -14.10 -15.34 1.79
N LYS A 179 -13.65 -16.30 0.98
CA LYS A 179 -14.54 -17.04 0.07
C LYS A 179 -15.36 -18.05 0.86
N VAL A 180 -16.64 -17.75 1.09
CA VAL A 180 -17.52 -18.61 1.89
C VAL A 180 -17.87 -19.93 1.18
N SER A 181 -18.50 -19.84 0.01
CA SER A 181 -19.11 -21.00 -0.65
C SER A 181 -18.15 -21.73 -1.60
N LYS A 182 -18.27 -23.05 -1.68
CA LYS A 182 -17.62 -23.84 -2.75
C LYS A 182 -18.30 -23.56 -4.09
N LEU A 183 -17.53 -23.49 -5.18
CA LEU A 183 -18.02 -23.06 -6.50
C LEU A 183 -18.93 -24.11 -7.17
N ASP A 184 -18.77 -25.41 -6.86
CA ASP A 184 -19.30 -26.50 -7.70
C ASP A 184 -19.99 -27.67 -6.96
N ASP A 185 -20.09 -27.64 -5.63
CA ASP A 185 -20.70 -28.76 -4.90
C ASP A 185 -22.22 -28.53 -4.73
N GLU A 186 -23.05 -29.32 -5.43
CA GLU A 186 -24.40 -29.59 -4.97
C GLU A 186 -24.31 -30.02 -3.51
N GLN A 187 -25.12 -29.41 -2.64
CA GLN A 187 -25.08 -29.70 -1.21
C GLN A 187 -25.52 -31.15 -0.98
N THR A 188 -24.55 -32.07 -0.94
CA THR A 188 -24.77 -33.52 -0.80
C THR A 188 -25.30 -33.89 0.58
N ASP A 189 -25.06 -33.03 1.58
CA ASP A 189 -25.49 -33.20 2.96
C ASP A 189 -26.16 -31.92 3.48
N SER A 190 -27.49 -31.97 3.59
CA SER A 190 -28.32 -30.88 4.13
C SER A 190 -27.99 -30.49 5.58
N SER A 191 -27.21 -31.30 6.31
CA SER A 191 -26.81 -31.03 7.69
C SER A 191 -25.53 -30.20 7.83
N ARG A 192 -24.70 -30.10 6.78
CA ARG A 192 -23.46 -29.31 6.78
C ARG A 192 -23.60 -28.05 5.92
N LYS A 193 -23.02 -26.95 6.40
CA LYS A 193 -22.87 -25.73 5.60
C LYS A 193 -21.94 -26.00 4.42
N ASN A 194 -22.30 -25.53 3.22
CA ASN A 194 -21.47 -25.64 2.02
C ASN A 194 -20.33 -24.61 2.03
N TRP A 195 -19.53 -24.63 3.10
CA TRP A 195 -18.45 -23.69 3.36
C TRP A 195 -17.10 -24.26 2.89
N THR A 196 -16.22 -23.38 2.41
CA THR A 196 -14.80 -23.70 2.20
C THR A 196 -14.10 -23.94 3.55
N GLN A 197 -12.90 -24.53 3.52
CA GLN A 197 -12.10 -24.66 4.74
C GLN A 197 -11.71 -23.29 5.31
N ASP A 198 -11.38 -22.32 4.43
CA ASP A 198 -11.09 -20.94 4.81
C ASP A 198 -12.27 -20.29 5.55
N ALA A 199 -13.51 -20.58 5.14
CA ALA A 199 -14.70 -20.08 5.82
C ALA A 199 -14.88 -20.66 7.24
N TYR A 200 -14.53 -21.93 7.45
CA TYR A 200 -14.49 -22.51 8.81
C TYR A 200 -13.37 -21.89 9.67
N ASN A 201 -12.21 -21.61 9.07
CA ASN A 201 -11.11 -20.92 9.75
C ASN A 201 -11.53 -19.48 10.10
N ALA A 202 -12.16 -18.75 9.17
CA ALA A 202 -12.70 -17.41 9.39
C ALA A 202 -13.75 -17.37 10.51
N ASP A 203 -14.63 -18.37 10.58
CA ASP A 203 -15.62 -18.51 11.65
C ASP A 203 -14.96 -18.71 13.02
N SER A 204 -13.89 -19.52 13.07
CA SER A 204 -13.11 -19.74 14.28
C SER A 204 -12.36 -18.47 14.73
N ILE A 205 -11.80 -17.72 13.77
CA ILE A 205 -11.13 -16.44 14.00
C ILE A 205 -12.12 -15.39 14.51
N TYR A 206 -13.34 -15.35 13.95
CA TYR A 206 -14.42 -14.49 14.43
C TYR A 206 -14.73 -14.77 15.91
N ASP A 207 -14.93 -16.03 16.28
CA ASP A 207 -15.23 -16.42 17.67
C ASP A 207 -14.05 -16.14 18.61
N LEU A 208 -12.80 -16.33 18.15
CA LEU A 208 -11.58 -15.94 18.87
C LEU A 208 -11.56 -14.45 19.18
N LEU A 209 -11.74 -13.59 18.17
CA LEU A 209 -11.68 -12.15 18.33
C LEU A 209 -12.80 -11.61 19.22
N LYS A 210 -14.02 -12.16 19.09
CA LYS A 210 -15.13 -11.85 20.02
C LYS A 210 -14.79 -12.20 21.46
N ARG A 211 -14.16 -13.34 21.71
CA ARG A 211 -13.75 -13.77 23.05
C ARG A 211 -12.66 -12.87 23.65
N GLU A 212 -11.80 -12.29 22.81
CA GLU A 212 -10.78 -11.31 23.20
C GLU A 212 -11.33 -9.87 23.33
N GLY A 213 -12.64 -9.67 23.13
CA GLY A 213 -13.31 -8.39 23.32
C GLY A 213 -13.33 -7.46 22.11
N TYR A 214 -12.93 -7.94 20.93
CA TYR A 214 -13.03 -7.19 19.68
C TYR A 214 -14.38 -7.43 18.98
N SER A 215 -14.71 -6.53 18.06
CA SER A 215 -15.90 -6.56 17.21
C SER A 215 -15.52 -6.87 15.76
N PRO A 216 -15.25 -8.15 15.42
CA PRO A 216 -15.03 -8.53 14.03
C PRO A 216 -16.32 -8.46 13.21
N PHE A 217 -16.20 -8.05 11.95
CA PHE A 217 -17.22 -8.24 10.93
C PHE A 217 -16.92 -9.50 10.12
N PHE A 218 -17.88 -10.43 10.09
CA PHE A 218 -17.87 -11.58 9.19
C PHE A 218 -19.25 -11.71 8.55
N SER A 219 -19.32 -11.64 7.22
CA SER A 219 -20.59 -11.51 6.48
C SER A 219 -21.62 -12.60 6.84
N GLU A 220 -21.20 -13.86 6.96
CA GLU A 220 -22.08 -14.98 7.32
C GLU A 220 -22.65 -14.93 8.74
N ARG A 221 -22.01 -14.16 9.64
CA ARG A 221 -22.45 -13.98 11.03
C ARG A 221 -23.29 -12.72 11.19
N GLU A 222 -22.83 -11.61 10.62
CA GLU A 222 -23.39 -10.26 10.82
C GLU A 222 -24.57 -9.94 9.89
N VAL A 223 -24.60 -10.53 8.68
CA VAL A 223 -25.55 -10.12 7.63
C VAL A 223 -26.78 -11.03 7.55
N LYS A 224 -26.92 -12.00 8.47
CA LYS A 224 -28.00 -13.00 8.45
C LYS A 224 -29.39 -12.36 8.26
N GLY A 225 -30.06 -12.73 7.17
CA GLY A 225 -31.41 -12.26 6.84
C GLY A 225 -31.49 -10.89 6.15
N ARG A 226 -30.36 -10.25 5.85
CA ARG A 226 -30.29 -9.01 5.05
C ARG A 226 -29.97 -9.35 3.59
N THR A 227 -30.58 -8.63 2.65
CA THR A 227 -30.34 -8.78 1.21
C THR A 227 -30.40 -7.42 0.53
N GLY A 228 -29.79 -7.29 -0.64
CA GLY A 228 -29.93 -6.07 -1.43
C GLY A 228 -29.26 -4.86 -0.77
N VAL A 229 -29.99 -3.76 -0.68
CA VAL A 229 -29.58 -2.50 -0.03
C VAL A 229 -29.03 -2.70 1.38
N ASP A 230 -29.73 -3.44 2.24
CA ASP A 230 -29.30 -3.65 3.64
C ASP A 230 -28.00 -4.45 3.75
N TYR A 231 -27.75 -5.33 2.77
CA TYR A 231 -26.54 -6.15 2.70
C TYR A 231 -25.34 -5.28 2.31
N GLU A 232 -25.44 -4.54 1.20
CA GLU A 232 -24.34 -3.68 0.73
C GLU A 232 -24.05 -2.55 1.71
N ALA A 233 -25.07 -1.89 2.27
CA ALA A 233 -24.86 -0.81 3.24
C ALA A 233 -24.07 -1.28 4.47
N LEU A 234 -24.34 -2.48 4.96
CA LEU A 234 -23.64 -3.06 6.10
C LEU A 234 -22.19 -3.43 5.76
N ILE A 235 -21.92 -3.97 4.57
CA ILE A 235 -20.55 -4.27 4.13
C ILE A 235 -19.76 -2.99 3.93
N LEU A 236 -20.33 -2.01 3.22
CA LEU A 236 -19.70 -0.69 3.05
C LEU A 236 -19.38 -0.06 4.40
N TYR A 237 -20.32 -0.13 5.35
CA TYR A 237 -20.12 0.36 6.71
C TYR A 237 -19.00 -0.38 7.44
N ALA A 238 -19.02 -1.71 7.42
CA ALA A 238 -18.00 -2.52 8.08
C ALA A 238 -16.59 -2.29 7.50
N LEU A 239 -16.46 -2.12 6.18
CA LEU A 239 -15.18 -1.76 5.55
C LEU A 239 -14.69 -0.38 6.00
N TYR A 240 -15.60 0.58 6.12
CA TYR A 240 -15.29 1.94 6.54
C TYR A 240 -14.84 2.00 8.01
N THR A 241 -15.54 1.31 8.91
CA THR A 241 -15.24 1.36 10.35
C THR A 241 -14.07 0.47 10.74
N SER A 242 -13.96 -0.73 10.17
CA SER A 242 -12.88 -1.68 10.51
C SER A 242 -11.50 -1.07 10.35
N GLU A 243 -10.69 -1.13 11.39
CA GLU A 243 -9.31 -0.63 11.34
C GLU A 243 -8.39 -1.59 10.64
N THR A 244 -8.71 -2.89 10.66
CA THR A 244 -7.96 -3.92 9.95
C THR A 244 -8.80 -4.78 9.03
N MET A 245 -8.12 -5.44 8.09
CA MET A 245 -8.68 -6.53 7.30
C MET A 245 -7.84 -7.80 7.44
N LEU A 246 -8.53 -8.90 7.75
CA LEU A 246 -7.99 -10.26 7.68
C LEU A 246 -8.54 -10.91 6.40
N VAL A 247 -7.67 -11.15 5.42
CA VAL A 247 -8.03 -11.94 4.23
C VAL A 247 -7.73 -13.41 4.54
N VAL A 248 -8.75 -14.19 4.86
CA VAL A 248 -8.60 -15.62 5.17
C VAL A 248 -8.65 -16.41 3.86
N CYS A 249 -7.50 -16.91 3.44
CA CYS A 249 -7.34 -17.50 2.11
C CYS A 249 -6.17 -18.49 2.09
N SER A 250 -6.45 -19.74 1.74
CA SER A 250 -5.43 -20.79 1.54
C SER A 250 -5.36 -21.26 0.08
N ASN A 251 -6.29 -20.82 -0.76
CA ASN A 251 -6.28 -21.04 -2.21
C ASN A 251 -6.26 -19.69 -2.95
N GLU A 252 -5.13 -19.36 -3.60
CA GLU A 252 -4.96 -18.10 -4.33
C GLU A 252 -6.06 -17.82 -5.37
N GLU A 253 -6.69 -18.85 -5.95
CA GLU A 253 -7.79 -18.68 -6.89
C GLU A 253 -8.98 -17.94 -6.26
N TYR A 254 -9.20 -18.10 -4.95
CA TYR A 254 -10.27 -17.42 -4.22
C TYR A 254 -10.12 -15.90 -4.21
N LEU A 255 -8.88 -15.39 -4.29
CA LEU A 255 -8.61 -13.95 -4.39
C LEU A 255 -9.12 -13.35 -5.69
N ASN A 256 -9.32 -14.15 -6.74
CA ASN A 256 -9.87 -13.68 -8.00
C ASN A 256 -11.40 -13.79 -8.08
N THR A 257 -12.06 -14.33 -7.04
CA THR A 257 -13.52 -14.41 -7.01
C THR A 257 -14.13 -13.01 -6.83
N PRO A 258 -15.27 -12.70 -7.48
CA PRO A 258 -15.79 -11.32 -7.54
C PRO A 258 -15.95 -10.66 -6.16
N TRP A 259 -16.54 -11.38 -5.20
CA TRP A 259 -16.81 -10.86 -3.87
C TRP A 259 -15.55 -10.61 -3.04
N VAL A 260 -14.65 -11.60 -2.98
CA VAL A 260 -13.37 -11.46 -2.24
C VAL A 260 -12.53 -10.34 -2.82
N LYS A 261 -12.42 -10.31 -4.16
CA LYS A 261 -11.70 -9.26 -4.88
C LYS A 261 -12.25 -7.88 -4.57
N ASN A 262 -13.57 -7.73 -4.61
CA ASN A 262 -14.26 -6.48 -4.31
C ASN A 262 -13.94 -5.97 -2.90
N GLU A 263 -14.07 -6.83 -1.87
CA GLU A 263 -13.83 -6.46 -0.48
C GLU A 263 -12.40 -5.99 -0.22
N TYR A 264 -11.38 -6.79 -0.57
CA TYR A 264 -10.00 -6.38 -0.30
C TYR A 264 -9.56 -5.19 -1.15
N THR A 265 -10.10 -5.03 -2.37
CA THR A 265 -9.74 -3.90 -3.23
C THR A 265 -10.31 -2.60 -2.66
N ARG A 266 -11.55 -2.61 -2.18
CA ARG A 266 -12.18 -1.47 -1.49
C ARG A 266 -11.42 -1.09 -0.22
N PHE A 267 -11.02 -2.08 0.59
CA PHE A 267 -10.20 -1.80 1.78
C PHE A 267 -8.83 -1.22 1.42
N LYS A 268 -8.18 -1.74 0.37
CA LYS A 268 -6.93 -1.17 -0.14
C LYS A 268 -7.07 0.26 -0.65
N GLU A 269 -8.20 0.62 -1.23
CA GLU A 269 -8.45 1.99 -1.64
C GLU A 269 -8.44 2.93 -0.42
N LEU A 270 -9.06 2.53 0.70
CA LEU A 270 -8.99 3.27 1.97
C LEU A 270 -7.56 3.38 2.50
N VAL A 271 -6.75 2.33 2.39
CA VAL A 271 -5.32 2.36 2.73
C VAL A 271 -4.56 3.35 1.84
N ASN A 272 -4.77 3.28 0.52
CA ASN A 272 -4.10 4.16 -0.45
C ASN A 272 -4.48 5.64 -0.27
N ASN A 273 -5.73 5.91 0.12
CA ASN A 273 -6.22 7.25 0.45
C ASN A 273 -5.77 7.74 1.83
N LYS A 274 -5.03 6.93 2.59
CA LYS A 274 -4.54 7.20 3.95
C LYS A 274 -5.66 7.30 5.01
N ASP A 275 -6.82 6.76 4.71
CA ASP A 275 -7.91 6.58 5.67
C ASP A 275 -7.59 5.45 6.67
N LYS A 276 -6.75 4.48 6.26
CA LYS A 276 -6.28 3.34 7.05
C LYS A 276 -4.75 3.24 7.08
N GLU A 277 -4.18 2.52 8.06
CA GLU A 277 -2.73 2.29 8.15
C GLU A 277 -2.22 1.40 7.00
N ASN A 278 -1.00 1.61 6.51
CA ASN A 278 -0.45 0.87 5.36
C ASN A 278 -0.32 -0.64 5.58
N ASP A 279 -0.17 -1.08 6.83
CA ASP A 279 0.00 -2.45 7.29
C ASP A 279 -1.27 -3.04 7.92
N SER A 280 -2.41 -2.34 7.81
CA SER A 280 -3.71 -2.75 8.38
C SER A 280 -4.37 -3.95 7.69
N LEU A 281 -3.75 -4.52 6.64
CA LEU A 281 -4.24 -5.70 5.94
C LEU A 281 -3.20 -6.83 6.03
N THR A 282 -3.63 -8.01 6.45
CA THR A 282 -2.83 -9.25 6.41
C THR A 282 -3.61 -10.40 5.79
N ILE A 283 -2.90 -11.41 5.29
CA ILE A 283 -3.45 -12.65 4.77
C ILE A 283 -3.27 -13.74 5.81
N VAL A 284 -4.35 -14.40 6.19
CA VAL A 284 -4.33 -15.58 7.06
C VAL A 284 -4.53 -16.81 6.19
N PHE A 285 -3.56 -17.72 6.16
CA PHE A 285 -3.57 -18.90 5.29
C PHE A 285 -3.29 -20.17 6.09
N ASP A 286 -3.73 -21.32 5.62
CA ASP A 286 -3.43 -22.62 6.22
C ASP A 286 -2.47 -23.40 5.31
N GLY A 287 -1.21 -23.52 5.74
CA GLY A 287 -0.18 -24.26 5.01
C GLY A 287 0.66 -23.38 4.08
N THR A 288 0.37 -23.39 2.77
CA THR A 288 1.24 -22.71 1.79
C THR A 288 1.12 -21.19 1.90
N PRO A 289 2.22 -20.44 2.06
CA PRO A 289 2.17 -18.99 2.17
C PRO A 289 1.62 -18.31 0.92
N ILE A 290 0.69 -17.38 1.15
CA ILE A 290 0.23 -16.41 0.15
C ILE A 290 0.79 -15.05 0.53
N GLU A 291 1.70 -14.54 -0.27
CA GLU A 291 2.46 -13.31 0.06
C GLU A 291 1.93 -12.07 -0.66
N ARG A 292 0.96 -12.20 -1.57
CA ARG A 292 0.49 -11.08 -2.41
C ARG A 292 -0.97 -11.18 -2.77
N LEU A 293 -1.63 -10.03 -2.84
CA LEU A 293 -2.94 -9.89 -3.45
C LEU A 293 -2.79 -9.66 -4.97
N PRO A 294 -3.70 -10.19 -5.82
CA PRO A 294 -3.69 -9.92 -7.24
C PRO A 294 -3.64 -8.42 -7.55
N GLY A 295 -2.79 -8.02 -8.50
CA GLY A 295 -2.59 -6.61 -8.89
C GLY A 295 -1.77 -5.78 -7.90
N SER A 296 -1.20 -6.37 -6.85
CA SER A 296 -0.38 -5.66 -5.85
C SER A 296 1.11 -5.93 -6.02
N ILE A 297 1.92 -4.87 -5.95
CA ILE A 297 3.38 -4.94 -6.17
C ILE A 297 4.13 -5.37 -4.89
N GLY A 298 3.63 -5.01 -3.71
CA GLY A 298 4.26 -5.30 -2.41
C GLY A 298 3.94 -6.69 -1.86
N LYS A 299 4.89 -7.28 -1.12
CA LYS A 299 4.65 -8.47 -0.29
C LYS A 299 3.87 -8.07 0.97
N ILE A 300 2.90 -8.89 1.35
CA ILE A 300 2.15 -8.79 2.58
C ILE A 300 2.68 -9.86 3.53
N GLN A 301 3.02 -9.47 4.76
CA GLN A 301 3.34 -10.43 5.80
C GLN A 301 2.06 -11.15 6.19
N GLY A 302 1.95 -12.43 5.83
CA GLY A 302 0.83 -13.28 6.20
C GLY A 302 1.03 -14.00 7.53
N ILE A 303 -0.06 -14.59 8.02
CA ILE A 303 -0.11 -15.41 9.24
C ILE A 303 -0.50 -16.84 8.82
N ASP A 304 0.38 -17.80 9.15
CA ASP A 304 0.12 -19.22 8.90
C ASP A 304 -0.72 -19.80 10.05
N TYR A 305 -1.99 -20.04 9.76
CA TYR A 305 -3.01 -20.54 10.67
C TYR A 305 -2.77 -22.00 11.10
N SER A 306 -1.93 -22.75 10.40
CA SER A 306 -1.55 -24.11 10.81
C SER A 306 -0.65 -24.12 12.06
N ARG A 307 -0.05 -22.96 12.39
CA ARG A 307 0.84 -22.82 13.53
C ARG A 307 0.08 -22.58 14.83
N ARG A 308 0.58 -23.19 15.92
CA ARG A 308 0.02 -23.01 17.28
C ARG A 308 -0.01 -21.55 17.77
N ALA A 309 0.83 -20.68 17.21
CA ALA A 309 0.90 -19.27 17.61
C ALA A 309 -0.07 -18.37 16.82
N ALA A 310 -0.79 -18.90 15.83
CA ALA A 310 -1.61 -18.10 14.91
C ALA A 310 -2.66 -17.26 15.63
N ASP A 311 -3.39 -17.83 16.58
CA ASP A 311 -4.39 -17.11 17.37
C ASP A 311 -3.80 -15.86 18.04
N PHE A 312 -2.61 -15.99 18.64
CA PHE A 312 -1.91 -14.88 19.29
C PHE A 312 -1.43 -13.83 18.28
N GLU A 313 -0.94 -14.26 17.11
CA GLU A 313 -0.50 -13.37 16.04
C GLU A 313 -1.68 -12.57 15.47
N ILE A 314 -2.83 -13.21 15.24
CA ILE A 314 -4.07 -12.58 14.77
C ILE A 314 -4.58 -11.55 15.78
N VAL A 315 -4.66 -11.93 17.06
CA VAL A 315 -5.12 -11.02 18.12
C VAL A 315 -4.19 -9.82 18.26
N ASN A 316 -2.87 -10.03 18.21
CA ASN A 316 -1.90 -8.94 18.26
C ASN A 316 -1.98 -8.04 17.03
N PHE A 317 -2.23 -8.61 15.85
CA PHE A 317 -2.41 -7.83 14.63
C PHE A 317 -3.57 -6.84 14.79
N VAL A 318 -4.75 -7.31 15.20
CA VAL A 318 -5.92 -6.45 15.46
C VAL A 318 -5.63 -5.44 16.57
N LYS A 319 -5.10 -5.92 17.71
CA LYS A 319 -4.74 -5.07 18.86
C LYS A 319 -3.84 -3.90 18.48
N ASN A 320 -2.83 -4.16 17.67
CA ASN A 320 -1.87 -3.16 17.26
C ASN A 320 -2.50 -2.09 16.37
N HIS A 321 -3.56 -2.36 15.65
CA HIS A 321 -4.20 -1.35 14.79
C HIS A 321 -5.35 -0.60 15.47
N THR A 322 -5.63 -0.88 16.75
CA THR A 322 -6.63 -0.12 17.49
C THR A 322 -6.25 1.38 17.58
N PRO A 323 -7.23 2.29 17.62
CA PRO A 323 -6.97 3.73 17.76
C PRO A 323 -6.09 4.06 18.99
N LEU A 324 -6.27 3.32 20.08
CA LEU A 324 -5.47 3.46 21.29
C LEU A 324 -4.01 3.04 21.07
N ALA A 325 -3.78 1.90 20.41
CA ALA A 325 -2.42 1.44 20.11
C ALA A 325 -1.71 2.39 19.14
N ARG A 326 -2.43 2.91 18.14
CA ARG A 326 -1.91 3.93 17.22
C ARG A 326 -1.53 5.21 17.95
N ALA A 327 -2.40 5.74 18.80
CA ALA A 327 -2.13 6.94 19.60
C ALA A 327 -0.87 6.76 20.47
N LYS A 328 -0.72 5.58 21.10
CA LYS A 328 0.46 5.26 21.90
C LYS A 328 1.74 5.22 21.05
N ARG A 329 1.72 4.58 19.88
CA ARG A 329 2.88 4.56 18.96
C ARG A 329 3.28 5.95 18.49
N GLU A 330 2.29 6.79 18.16
CA GLU A 330 2.52 8.16 17.73
C GLU A 330 3.17 8.99 18.84
N GLU A 331 2.70 8.85 20.08
CA GLU A 331 3.30 9.52 21.24
C GLU A 331 4.74 9.03 21.50
N GLU A 332 4.99 7.72 21.43
CA GLU A 332 6.34 7.16 21.57
C GLU A 332 7.27 7.64 20.45
N ARG A 333 6.79 7.76 19.21
CA ARG A 333 7.57 8.32 18.09
C ARG A 333 7.91 9.78 18.34
N ARG A 334 6.93 10.58 18.75
CA ARG A 334 7.14 12.00 19.07
C ARG A 334 8.19 12.18 20.18
N LYS A 335 8.12 11.39 21.25
CA LYS A 335 9.12 11.40 22.33
C LYS A 335 10.52 11.07 21.80
N LYS A 336 10.66 10.03 20.97
CA LYS A 336 11.95 9.67 20.36
C LYS A 336 12.48 10.75 19.43
N GLU A 337 11.62 11.43 18.68
CA GLU A 337 12.01 12.54 17.81
C GLU A 337 12.48 13.77 18.60
N GLU A 338 11.78 14.10 19.70
CA GLU A 338 12.18 15.15 20.64
C GLU A 338 13.53 14.84 21.31
N GLU A 339 13.72 13.61 21.80
CA GLU A 339 14.98 13.12 22.37
C GLU A 339 16.12 13.17 21.33
N ALA A 340 15.86 12.72 20.10
CA ALA A 340 16.84 12.78 19.02
C ALA A 340 17.19 14.23 18.63
N GLU A 341 16.23 15.15 18.64
CA GLU A 341 16.49 16.56 18.39
C GLU A 341 17.32 17.21 19.50
N GLN A 342 17.00 16.94 20.76
CA GLN A 342 17.79 17.41 21.91
C GLN A 342 19.23 16.87 21.84
N PHE A 343 19.37 15.59 21.53
CA PHE A 343 20.68 14.96 21.36
C PHE A 343 21.47 15.59 20.20
N ARG A 344 20.83 15.87 19.06
CA ARG A 344 21.46 16.60 17.94
C ARG A 344 21.94 18.00 18.36
N LYS A 345 21.13 18.76 19.10
CA LYS A 345 21.51 20.09 19.61
C LYS A 345 22.70 20.02 20.56
N GLN A 346 22.71 19.05 21.48
CA GLN A 346 23.83 18.84 22.41
C GLN A 346 25.13 18.49 21.66
N ILE A 347 25.07 17.61 20.66
CA ILE A 347 26.24 17.29 19.82
C ILE A 347 26.75 18.54 19.09
N GLU A 348 25.85 19.35 18.54
CA GLU A 348 26.26 20.54 17.80
C GLU A 348 26.88 21.61 18.72
N GLU A 349 26.35 21.77 19.93
CA GLU A 349 26.96 22.63 20.95
C GLU A 349 28.33 22.11 21.40
N GLN A 350 28.47 20.80 21.65
CA GLN A 350 29.76 20.18 21.97
C GLN A 350 30.78 20.37 20.83
N LYS A 351 30.36 20.22 19.57
CA LYS A 351 31.23 20.49 18.40
C LYS A 351 31.68 21.95 18.35
N LYS A 352 30.79 22.91 18.63
CA LYS A 352 31.17 24.33 18.71
C LYS A 352 32.18 24.59 19.82
N VAL A 353 31.94 24.04 21.02
CA VAL A 353 32.88 24.14 22.15
C VAL A 353 34.23 23.51 21.79
N GLN A 354 34.25 22.35 21.14
CA GLN A 354 35.48 21.70 20.69
C GLN A 354 36.23 22.53 19.65
N GLN A 355 35.54 23.07 18.64
CA GLN A 355 36.14 23.95 17.64
C GLN A 355 36.72 25.23 18.26
N ASP A 356 36.02 25.82 19.23
CA ASP A 356 36.52 26.99 19.94
C ASP A 356 37.72 26.67 20.82
N LEU A 357 37.76 25.48 21.42
CA LEU A 357 38.93 24.98 22.16
C LEU A 357 40.12 24.74 21.23
N GLU A 358 39.91 24.11 20.07
CA GLU A 358 40.94 23.89 19.04
C GLU A 358 41.50 25.21 18.52
N LYS A 359 40.64 26.21 18.24
CA LYS A 359 41.08 27.57 17.87
C LYS A 359 41.91 28.21 18.97
N LYS A 360 41.52 28.07 20.24
CA LYS A 360 42.30 28.57 21.39
C LYS A 360 43.66 27.88 21.49
N ILE A 361 43.73 26.56 21.33
CA ILE A 361 44.98 25.78 21.32
C ILE A 361 45.88 26.23 20.15
N ASN A 362 45.33 26.37 18.94
CA ASN A 362 46.10 26.86 17.80
C ASN A 362 46.62 28.29 18.02
N ASN A 363 45.81 29.20 18.59
CA ASN A 363 46.26 30.55 18.91
C ASN A 363 47.35 30.57 19.99
N LEU A 364 47.26 29.71 21.01
CA LEU A 364 48.32 29.52 22.01
C LEU A 364 49.62 29.01 21.37
N ASN A 365 49.54 28.03 20.47
CA ASN A 365 50.69 27.53 19.72
C ASN A 365 51.30 28.61 18.82
N THR A 366 50.48 29.44 18.17
CA THR A 366 50.95 30.54 17.29
C THR A 366 51.61 31.67 18.09
N SER A 367 51.21 31.88 19.35
CA SER A 367 51.82 32.85 20.26
C SER A 367 53.20 32.41 20.79
N ASN A 368 53.57 31.14 20.62
CA ASN A 368 54.88 30.58 21.00
C ASN A 368 55.89 30.46 19.82
N VAL A 369 55.58 31.04 18.64
CA VAL A 369 56.43 30.91 17.43
C VAL A 369 57.20 32.21 17.08
N ASN A 370 57.40 33.11 18.04
CA ASN A 370 58.29 34.28 17.86
C ASN A 370 59.42 34.35 18.89
N GLY A 371 60.17 33.26 19.07
CA GLY A 371 61.37 33.30 19.90
C GLY A 371 62.08 31.98 20.23
N GLY A 372 62.14 31.04 19.30
CA GLY A 372 62.92 29.82 19.49
C GLY A 372 63.74 29.48 18.25
N THR A 373 64.97 29.98 18.17
CA THR A 373 66.00 29.37 17.32
C THR A 373 66.07 27.89 17.69
N SER A 374 65.62 27.00 16.81
CA SER A 374 65.76 25.56 17.01
C SER A 374 67.24 25.25 17.19
N THR A 375 67.63 24.95 18.42
CA THR A 375 69.00 24.58 18.79
C THR A 375 69.38 23.33 18.01
N ILE A 376 70.65 23.21 17.63
CA ILE A 376 71.20 22.08 16.85
C ILE A 376 70.72 20.72 17.40
N GLY A 377 70.68 20.55 18.73
CA GLY A 377 70.18 19.33 19.36
C GLY A 377 68.73 18.98 19.01
N THR A 378 67.83 19.96 18.89
CA THR A 378 66.42 19.68 18.52
C THR A 378 66.26 19.26 17.06
N LEU A 379 67.12 19.75 16.17
CA LEU A 379 67.15 19.34 14.77
C LEU A 379 67.71 17.92 14.63
N LEU A 380 68.77 17.59 15.37
CA LEU A 380 69.34 16.23 15.42
C LEU A 380 68.32 15.22 15.96
N THR A 381 67.61 15.53 17.06
CA THR A 381 66.57 14.63 17.57
C THR A 381 65.46 14.37 16.55
N ARG A 382 65.01 15.40 15.83
CA ARG A 382 64.01 15.23 14.77
C ARG A 382 64.54 14.43 13.58
N ALA A 383 65.79 14.64 13.19
CA ALA A 383 66.43 13.87 12.13
C ALA A 383 66.50 12.37 12.51
N ASN A 384 66.89 12.05 13.74
CA ASN A 384 66.93 10.68 14.25
C ASN A 384 65.54 10.04 14.34
N GLN A 385 64.50 10.79 14.71
CA GLN A 385 63.11 10.27 14.68
C GLN A 385 62.64 9.92 13.26
N GLU A 386 62.99 10.75 12.27
CA GLU A 386 62.67 10.45 10.86
C GLU A 386 63.49 9.26 10.33
N MET A 387 64.71 9.05 10.84
CA MET A 387 65.50 7.84 10.57
C MET A 387 64.80 6.60 11.11
N GLU A 388 64.31 6.60 12.36
CA GLU A 388 63.63 5.46 12.98
C GLU A 388 62.40 4.99 12.17
N VAL A 389 61.67 5.93 11.57
CA VAL A 389 60.53 5.62 10.68
C VAL A 389 60.94 5.37 9.21
N ARG A 390 62.24 5.25 8.93
CA ARG A 390 62.86 5.00 7.62
C ARG A 390 62.52 6.05 6.54
N ASN A 391 62.29 7.28 6.97
CA ASN A 391 62.01 8.41 6.08
C ASN A 391 63.29 9.21 5.78
N PHE A 392 64.22 8.57 5.09
CA PHE A 392 65.58 9.07 4.84
C PHE A 392 65.61 10.43 4.13
N THR A 393 64.69 10.70 3.20
CA THR A 393 64.65 11.99 2.48
C THR A 393 64.31 13.17 3.37
N LYS A 394 63.50 12.97 4.43
CA LYS A 394 63.23 14.03 5.40
C LYS A 394 64.34 14.13 6.44
N ALA A 395 64.86 13.00 6.91
CA ALA A 395 65.99 12.96 7.83
C ALA A 395 67.21 13.71 7.26
N GLU A 396 67.55 13.46 5.99
CA GLU A 396 68.64 14.12 5.29
C GLU A 396 68.51 15.66 5.30
N LYS A 397 67.32 16.19 4.99
CA LYS A 397 67.08 17.65 5.01
C LYS A 397 67.31 18.27 6.39
N PHE A 398 66.94 17.56 7.46
CA PHE A 398 67.20 18.02 8.82
C PHE A 398 68.70 18.00 9.14
N PHE A 399 69.43 16.96 8.71
CA PHE A 399 70.89 16.92 8.85
C PHE A 399 71.59 18.02 8.02
N GLU A 400 71.15 18.29 6.79
CA GLU A 400 71.66 19.41 5.99
C GLU A 400 71.45 20.76 6.69
N THR A 401 70.26 20.96 7.25
CA THR A 401 69.95 22.19 8.01
C THR A 401 70.84 22.33 9.26
N VAL A 402 71.25 21.22 9.89
CA VAL A 402 72.23 21.24 10.99
C VAL A 402 73.62 21.60 10.45
N LEU A 403 74.04 21.01 9.33
CA LEU A 403 75.35 21.24 8.72
C LEU A 403 75.52 22.66 8.16
N GLU A 404 74.46 23.29 7.68
CA GLU A 404 74.48 24.71 7.30
C GLU A 404 74.80 25.63 8.49
N ARG A 405 74.43 25.21 9.71
CA ARG A 405 74.60 25.99 10.95
C ARG A 405 75.85 25.61 11.73
N ALA A 406 76.25 24.35 11.70
CA ALA A 406 77.45 23.81 12.34
C ALA A 406 78.09 22.76 11.42
N PRO A 407 78.87 23.20 10.41
CA PRO A 407 79.52 22.32 9.44
C PRO A 407 80.47 21.29 10.06
N GLU A 408 80.97 21.54 11.26
CA GLU A 408 81.85 20.66 12.02
C GLU A 408 81.11 19.56 12.81
N ASN A 409 79.77 19.52 12.78
CA ASN A 409 79.00 18.55 13.53
C ASN A 409 79.11 17.14 12.92
N GLY A 410 79.90 16.27 13.57
CA GLY A 410 80.14 14.90 13.12
C GLY A 410 78.90 14.00 13.12
N GLU A 411 77.96 14.23 14.04
CA GLU A 411 76.72 13.44 14.14
C GLU A 411 75.80 13.70 12.93
N ALA A 412 75.71 14.95 12.47
CA ALA A 412 74.92 15.30 11.30
C ALA A 412 75.54 14.77 9.99
N TRP A 413 76.87 14.82 9.86
CA TRP A 413 77.57 14.20 8.72
C TRP A 413 77.37 12.69 8.69
N TRP A 414 77.46 12.03 9.85
CA TRP A 414 77.22 10.59 9.96
C TRP A 414 75.77 10.24 9.64
N GLY A 415 74.80 10.97 10.19
CA GLY A 415 73.38 10.78 9.89
C GLY A 415 73.06 10.97 8.41
N LYS A 416 73.68 11.95 7.73
CA LYS A 416 73.56 12.12 6.28
C LYS A 416 74.15 10.94 5.50
N PHE A 417 75.33 10.46 5.89
CA PHE A 417 75.93 9.26 5.29
C PHE A 417 75.02 8.04 5.44
N LEU A 418 74.40 7.82 6.61
CA LEU A 418 73.43 6.75 6.80
C LEU A 418 72.20 6.90 5.89
N CYS A 419 71.73 8.12 5.65
CA CYS A 419 70.63 8.40 4.71
C CYS A 419 70.98 8.00 3.27
N ASP A 420 72.20 8.28 2.82
CA ASP A 420 72.67 7.94 1.47
C ASP A 420 72.63 6.42 1.21
N PHE A 421 73.01 5.63 2.22
CA PHE A 421 72.98 4.17 2.16
C PHE A 421 71.62 3.58 2.57
N LYS A 422 70.66 4.41 3.01
CA LYS A 422 69.30 4.03 3.46
C LYS A 422 69.30 3.00 4.58
N VAL A 423 70.18 3.18 5.55
CA VAL A 423 70.42 2.27 6.68
C VAL A 423 70.32 3.02 8.00
N LEU A 424 70.07 2.29 9.08
CA LEU A 424 69.81 2.89 10.41
C LEU A 424 71.04 2.85 11.32
N SER A 425 72.03 2.00 11.04
CA SER A 425 73.18 1.79 11.92
C SER A 425 74.43 1.38 11.17
N GLU A 426 75.57 1.49 11.85
CA GLU A 426 76.89 1.07 11.36
C GLU A 426 76.93 -0.44 11.06
N ASP A 427 76.27 -1.26 11.88
CA ASP A 427 76.20 -2.71 11.69
C ASP A 427 75.50 -3.10 10.37
N GLU A 428 74.48 -2.34 9.97
CA GLU A 428 73.79 -2.54 8.69
C GLU A 428 74.70 -2.20 7.50
N ILE A 429 75.57 -1.19 7.63
CA ILE A 429 76.56 -0.84 6.58
C ILE A 429 77.63 -1.91 6.46
N LEU A 430 78.17 -2.38 7.59
CA LEU A 430 79.22 -3.41 7.60
C LEU A 430 78.73 -4.71 6.94
N ASN A 431 77.45 -5.05 7.09
CA ASN A 431 76.83 -6.17 6.38
C ASN A 431 76.77 -5.94 4.86
N ILE A 432 76.47 -4.73 4.39
CA ILE A 432 76.47 -4.39 2.96
C ILE A 432 77.90 -4.44 2.38
N ILE A 433 78.90 -3.94 3.12
CA ILE A 433 80.30 -3.92 2.70
C ILE A 433 80.89 -5.35 2.64
N ASN A 434 80.59 -6.19 3.63
CA ASN A 434 81.01 -7.59 3.67
C ASN A 434 80.35 -8.43 2.56
N ASP A 435 79.10 -8.13 2.19
CA ASP A 435 78.40 -8.82 1.08
C ASP A 435 78.90 -8.36 -0.31
N GLN A 436 79.44 -7.15 -0.45
CA GLN A 436 80.08 -6.68 -1.69
C GLN A 436 81.52 -7.19 -1.87
N THR A 437 82.26 -7.43 -0.79
CA THR A 437 83.60 -8.04 -0.86
C THR A 437 83.56 -9.52 -1.23
N LEU A 438 82.46 -10.23 -0.93
CA LEU A 438 82.20 -11.61 -1.38
C LEU A 438 81.74 -11.73 -2.84
N LYS A 439 81.40 -10.62 -3.51
CA LYS A 439 81.01 -10.60 -4.94
C LYS A 439 82.11 -10.15 -5.89
N ASN A 440 83.30 -9.82 -5.38
CA ASN A 440 84.48 -9.46 -6.16
C ASN A 440 85.72 -10.34 -5.84
N VAL A 441 85.51 -11.58 -5.38
CA VAL A 441 86.53 -12.65 -5.34
C VAL A 441 86.10 -13.79 -6.24
#